data_AF-A0A1F3ZNX0-F1
#
_entry.id   AF-A0A1F3ZNX0-F1
#
_cell.length_a   1.000
_cell.length_b   1.000
_cell.length_c   1.000
_cell.angle_alpha   90.00
_cell.angle_beta   90.00
_cell.angle_gamma   90.00
#
_symmetry.space_group_name_H-M   'P 1'
#
loop_
_entity.id
_entity.type
_entity.pdbx_description
1 polymer ?
#
loop_
_entity_poly.entity_id
_entity_poly.type
_entity_poly.pdbx_seq_one_letter_code
_entity_poly.pdbx_strand_id
1 'polypeptide(L)'
;MSTASENEILTRVGPGTPMGELMRQYWIPAAMSSELKADGDRLYWRLGQFLMPFWTMPPINSLATKVLTRAYVPLDDKHTMVVALVKRGAYAGGRTNLGTEVPGATQNYTMLPNSSAWLGRWRLRANRDNDYEIDREVQRSLSYTGIDGAQMQDQAIQESMGEVADRENEHPAPSDIMITRVRRQMLDAVRKYRENGELPPTALRAALYSRIRGGHFLAHRDTDWREAYSATLCATPWENVGKHAGS
;
A
#
# COMPACT_ATOMS: atom_id res chain seq x y z
N MET A 1 25.88 19.44 21.81
CA MET A 1 24.54 20.02 21.64
C MET A 1 24.70 21.23 20.75
N SER A 2 23.85 21.37 19.73
CA SER A 2 23.82 22.58 18.90
C SER A 2 23.37 23.78 19.74
N THR A 3 23.93 24.94 19.45
CA THR A 3 23.48 26.22 19.98
C THR A 3 22.12 26.60 19.40
N ALA A 4 21.41 27.53 20.03
CA ALA A 4 20.12 28.02 19.53
C ALA A 4 20.23 28.59 18.11
N SER A 5 21.35 29.26 17.80
CA SER A 5 21.63 29.81 16.47
C SER A 5 21.85 28.71 15.42
N GLU A 6 22.59 27.65 15.77
CA GLU A 6 22.76 26.50 14.87
C GLU A 6 21.44 25.77 14.64
N ASN A 7 20.59 25.64 15.66
CA ASN A 7 19.26 25.05 15.51
C ASN A 7 18.35 25.88 14.58
N GLU A 8 18.43 27.22 14.67
CA GLU A 8 17.67 28.11 13.79
C GLU A 8 18.12 27.99 12.34
N ILE A 9 19.44 27.94 12.09
CA ILE A 9 20.00 27.70 10.75
C ILE A 9 19.55 26.33 10.22
N LEU A 10 19.60 25.28 11.04
CA LEU A 10 19.25 23.91 10.63
C LEU A 10 17.76 23.74 10.30
N THR A 11 16.86 24.45 10.99
CA THR A 11 15.40 24.19 10.93
C THR A 11 14.63 25.13 10.01
N ARG A 12 15.17 26.30 9.66
CA ARG A 12 14.52 27.25 8.74
C ARG A 12 14.94 26.94 7.31
N VAL A 13 14.03 26.32 6.54
CA VAL A 13 14.29 25.86 5.15
C VAL A 13 13.49 26.60 4.06
N GLY A 14 12.81 27.69 4.43
CA GLY A 14 12.01 28.50 3.51
C GLY A 14 12.84 29.26 2.46
N PRO A 15 12.19 29.96 1.51
CA PRO A 15 12.87 30.88 0.58
C PRO A 15 13.72 31.93 1.33
N GLY A 16 14.93 32.21 0.84
CA GLY A 16 15.85 33.20 1.43
C GLY A 16 16.54 32.80 2.74
N THR A 17 16.38 31.55 3.19
CA THR A 17 17.08 31.02 4.39
C THR A 17 18.36 30.27 3.99
N PRO A 18 19.44 30.31 4.80
CA PRO A 18 20.69 29.63 4.45
C PRO A 18 20.53 28.12 4.16
N MET A 19 19.79 27.40 5.01
CA MET A 19 19.55 25.97 4.80
C MET A 19 18.61 25.72 3.61
N GLY A 20 17.60 26.56 3.41
CA GLY A 20 16.74 26.47 2.23
C GLY A 20 17.51 26.67 0.93
N GLU A 21 18.40 27.67 0.87
CA GLU A 21 19.26 27.92 -0.29
C GLU A 21 20.23 26.78 -0.55
N LEU A 22 20.85 26.24 0.50
CA LEU A 22 21.72 25.07 0.45
C LEU A 22 20.99 23.83 -0.09
N MET A 23 19.84 23.48 0.48
CA MET A 23 19.06 22.31 0.06
C MET A 23 18.64 22.38 -1.41
N ARG A 24 18.36 23.58 -1.94
CA ARG A 24 18.04 23.80 -3.36
C ARG A 24 19.24 23.68 -4.30
N GLN A 25 20.47 23.67 -3.78
CA GLN A 25 21.66 23.33 -4.57
C GLN A 25 21.80 21.82 -4.80
N TYR A 26 21.22 21.01 -3.92
CA TYR A 26 21.24 19.55 -4.05
C TYR A 26 20.05 19.09 -4.87
N TRP A 27 20.34 18.30 -5.89
CA TRP A 27 19.31 17.56 -6.62
C TRP A 27 19.23 16.17 -6.01
N ILE A 28 18.02 15.70 -5.70
CA ILE A 28 17.80 14.27 -5.48
C ILE A 28 17.92 13.62 -6.87
N PRO A 29 18.89 12.73 -7.11
CA PRO A 29 18.96 12.04 -8.39
C PRO A 29 17.70 11.18 -8.54
N ALA A 30 16.81 11.62 -9.42
CA ALA A 30 15.69 10.84 -9.92
C ALA A 30 16.02 10.48 -11.37
N ALA A 31 15.96 9.20 -11.70
CA ALA A 31 16.04 8.73 -13.07
C ALA A 31 14.68 8.15 -13.46
N MET A 32 14.24 8.45 -14.68
CA MET A 32 13.14 7.70 -15.28
C MET A 32 13.60 6.25 -15.46
N SER A 33 12.69 5.29 -15.28
CA SER A 33 13.02 3.88 -15.53
C SER A 33 13.54 3.63 -16.95
N SER A 34 13.20 4.51 -17.91
CA SER A 34 13.72 4.50 -19.29
C SER A 34 15.19 4.90 -19.41
N GLU A 35 15.73 5.62 -18.44
CA GLU A 35 17.15 6.02 -18.39
C GLU A 35 18.03 4.91 -17.78
N LEU A 36 17.41 3.90 -17.17
CA LEU A 36 18.08 2.73 -16.64
C LEU A 36 18.20 1.66 -17.71
N LYS A 37 19.42 1.15 -17.95
CA LYS A 37 19.63 -0.04 -18.76
C LYS A 37 19.18 -1.25 -17.94
N ALA A 38 18.11 -1.91 -18.39
CA ALA A 38 17.69 -3.18 -17.81
C ALA A 38 18.85 -4.18 -17.86
N ASP A 39 19.15 -4.81 -16.73
CA ASP A 39 20.07 -5.93 -16.69
C ASP A 39 19.34 -7.19 -17.19
N GLY A 40 19.86 -7.78 -18.26
CA GLY A 40 19.28 -8.97 -18.90
C GLY A 40 18.07 -8.72 -19.82
N ASP A 41 17.46 -9.85 -20.21
CA ASP A 41 16.38 -9.96 -21.17
C ASP A 41 14.98 -9.97 -20.51
N ARG A 42 14.91 -9.80 -19.19
CA ARG A 42 13.68 -9.88 -18.40
C ARG A 42 13.22 -8.53 -17.87
N LEU A 43 11.91 -8.34 -17.82
CA LEU A 43 11.24 -7.21 -17.19
C LEU A 43 10.59 -7.64 -15.88
N TYR A 44 10.65 -6.75 -14.89
CA TYR A 44 10.00 -6.92 -13.59
C TYR A 44 8.60 -6.32 -13.61
N TRP A 45 7.59 -7.19 -13.62
CA TRP A 45 6.18 -6.80 -13.66
C TRP A 45 5.61 -6.77 -12.25
N ARG A 46 4.90 -5.69 -11.91
CA ARG A 46 4.17 -5.51 -10.65
C ARG A 46 2.70 -5.25 -10.95
N LEU A 47 1.83 -6.15 -10.51
CA LEU A 47 0.38 -6.06 -10.73
C LEU A 47 -0.36 -5.87 -9.42
N GLY A 48 -0.86 -4.65 -9.22
CA GLY A 48 -1.85 -4.34 -8.19
C GLY A 48 -3.26 -4.60 -8.72
N GLN A 49 -4.11 -5.21 -7.91
CA GLN A 49 -5.51 -5.44 -8.26
C GLN A 49 -6.41 -4.68 -7.29
N PHE A 50 -7.45 -4.05 -7.82
CA PHE A 50 -8.61 -3.60 -7.06
C PHE A 50 -9.79 -4.53 -7.35
N LEU A 51 -10.45 -4.99 -6.29
CA LEU A 51 -11.58 -5.90 -6.38
C LEU A 51 -12.73 -5.26 -5.60
N MET A 52 -13.80 -4.91 -6.29
CA MET A 52 -15.01 -4.38 -5.68
C MET A 52 -15.50 -5.27 -4.53
N PRO A 53 -16.03 -4.69 -3.44
CA PRO A 53 -16.20 -3.25 -3.22
C PRO A 53 -14.98 -2.53 -2.59
N PHE A 54 -14.10 -3.24 -1.89
CA PHE A 54 -13.04 -2.62 -1.09
C PHE A 54 -11.81 -3.52 -0.88
N TRP A 55 -11.60 -4.48 -1.78
CA TRP A 55 -10.49 -5.42 -1.72
C TRP A 55 -9.35 -4.97 -2.63
N THR A 56 -8.12 -5.25 -2.21
CA THR A 56 -6.91 -4.97 -2.97
C THR A 56 -5.94 -6.13 -2.86
N MET A 57 -5.21 -6.41 -3.94
CA MET A 57 -4.05 -7.31 -3.90
C MET A 57 -2.82 -6.52 -4.33
N PRO A 58 -2.02 -6.01 -3.37
CA PRO A 58 -0.86 -5.21 -3.71
C PRO A 58 0.27 -6.08 -4.28
N PRO A 59 1.11 -5.54 -5.18
CA PRO A 59 2.20 -6.27 -5.82
C PRO A 59 3.45 -6.36 -4.93
N ILE A 60 3.26 -6.75 -3.66
CA ILE A 60 4.33 -6.91 -2.68
C ILE A 60 5.03 -8.24 -2.90
N ASN A 61 4.22 -9.28 -3.12
CA ASN A 61 4.68 -10.65 -3.09
C ASN A 61 4.74 -11.29 -4.47
N SER A 62 5.50 -12.39 -4.58
CA SER A 62 5.50 -13.21 -5.79
C SER A 62 4.09 -13.70 -6.08
N LEU A 63 3.65 -13.43 -7.31
CA LEU A 63 2.33 -13.82 -7.81
C LEU A 63 2.12 -15.35 -7.79
N ALA A 64 3.22 -16.09 -7.93
CA ALA A 64 3.25 -17.54 -7.99
C ALA A 64 2.97 -18.19 -6.62
N THR A 65 3.60 -17.69 -5.55
CA THR A 65 3.74 -18.47 -4.31
C THR A 65 3.22 -17.78 -3.06
N LYS A 66 3.11 -16.45 -3.06
CA LYS A 66 2.97 -15.65 -1.83
C LYS A 66 1.76 -14.71 -1.89
N VAL A 67 0.54 -15.24 -1.86
CA VAL A 67 -0.68 -14.42 -2.02
C VAL A 67 -0.96 -13.58 -0.77
N LEU A 68 -1.26 -12.28 -0.96
CA LEU A 68 -1.72 -11.34 0.05
C LEU A 68 -2.88 -10.51 -0.53
N THR A 69 -3.94 -10.34 0.26
CA THR A 69 -5.06 -9.45 -0.06
C THR A 69 -5.42 -8.60 1.16
N ARG A 70 -5.91 -7.39 0.94
CA ARG A 70 -6.36 -6.46 1.97
C ARG A 70 -7.78 -5.97 1.66
N ALA A 71 -8.65 -5.95 2.65
CA ALA A 71 -9.92 -5.26 2.61
C ALA A 71 -9.84 -3.95 3.40
N TYR A 72 -10.38 -2.88 2.83
CA TYR A 72 -10.58 -1.60 3.50
C TYR A 72 -12.08 -1.46 3.82
N VAL A 73 -12.51 -2.14 4.87
CA VAL A 73 -13.93 -2.30 5.21
C VAL A 73 -14.44 -1.00 5.85
N PRO A 74 -15.37 -0.27 5.21
CA PRO A 74 -15.98 0.89 5.83
C PRO A 74 -16.82 0.46 7.03
N LEU A 75 -16.59 1.06 8.19
CA LEU A 75 -17.40 0.85 9.39
C LEU A 75 -18.46 1.96 9.54
N ASP A 76 -18.05 3.20 9.22
CA ASP A 76 -18.86 4.40 9.11
C ASP A 76 -18.15 5.41 8.19
N ASP A 77 -18.61 6.66 8.14
CA ASP A 77 -18.06 7.70 7.27
C ASP A 77 -16.62 8.12 7.60
N LYS A 78 -16.13 7.81 8.81
CA LYS A 78 -14.84 8.27 9.36
C LYS A 78 -13.90 7.12 9.74
N HIS A 79 -14.39 5.89 9.79
CA HIS A 79 -13.62 4.73 10.24
C HIS A 79 -13.61 3.62 9.20
N THR A 80 -12.40 3.15 8.89
CA THR A 80 -12.14 2.00 8.03
C THR A 80 -11.39 0.93 8.80
N MET A 81 -11.87 -0.30 8.77
CA MET A 81 -11.13 -1.45 9.27
C MET A 81 -10.32 -2.08 8.15
N VAL A 82 -9.00 -2.21 8.37
CA VAL A 82 -8.13 -2.92 7.44
C VAL A 82 -8.02 -4.38 7.84
N VAL A 83 -8.45 -5.27 6.96
CA VAL A 83 -8.32 -6.73 7.14
C VAL A 83 -7.32 -7.26 6.13
N ALA A 84 -6.23 -7.87 6.59
CA ALA A 84 -5.25 -8.52 5.71
C ALA A 84 -5.41 -10.04 5.77
N LEU A 85 -5.56 -10.68 4.61
CA LEU A 85 -5.49 -12.13 4.47
C LEU A 85 -4.20 -12.48 3.75
N VAL A 86 -3.37 -13.30 4.42
CA VAL A 86 -2.02 -13.64 3.96
C VAL A 86 -1.92 -15.16 3.89
N LYS A 87 -1.56 -15.70 2.73
CA LYS A 87 -1.28 -17.14 2.60
C LYS A 87 -0.10 -17.48 3.51
N ARG A 88 -0.17 -18.59 4.24
CA ARG A 88 0.96 -19.07 5.06
C ARG A 88 2.23 -19.17 4.20
N GLY A 89 3.32 -18.58 4.67
CA GLY A 89 4.60 -18.50 3.94
C GLY A 89 4.69 -17.35 2.91
N ALA A 90 3.62 -16.59 2.69
CA ALA A 90 3.70 -15.31 2.02
C ALA A 90 4.45 -14.30 2.89
N TYR A 91 5.21 -13.43 2.25
CA TYR A 91 6.00 -12.44 2.94
C TYR A 91 5.08 -11.28 3.36
N ALA A 92 5.10 -10.98 4.66
CA ALA A 92 4.67 -9.68 5.17
C ALA A 92 5.92 -8.80 5.21
N GLY A 93 5.79 -7.50 4.94
CA GLY A 93 6.89 -6.53 4.82
C GLY A 93 7.93 -6.55 5.96
N GLY A 94 9.00 -5.77 5.79
CA GLY A 94 9.92 -5.44 6.89
C GLY A 94 11.22 -6.20 6.94
N ARG A 95 11.50 -7.10 5.98
CA ARG A 95 12.81 -7.76 5.87
C ARG A 95 13.36 -7.75 4.43
N THR A 96 14.67 -7.62 4.27
CA THR A 96 15.33 -7.72 2.97
C THR A 96 15.32 -9.16 2.45
N ASN A 97 15.75 -9.36 1.20
CA ASN A 97 15.98 -10.70 0.64
C ASN A 97 17.04 -11.51 1.41
N LEU A 98 17.84 -10.85 2.25
CA LEU A 98 18.85 -11.46 3.12
C LEU A 98 18.31 -11.73 4.54
N GLY A 99 17.02 -11.47 4.79
CA GLY A 99 16.37 -11.70 6.08
C GLY A 99 16.63 -10.64 7.15
N THR A 100 17.43 -9.61 6.84
CA THR A 100 17.67 -8.47 7.73
C THR A 100 16.44 -7.58 7.80
N GLU A 101 16.11 -7.06 8.97
CA GLU A 101 15.01 -6.09 9.07
C GLU A 101 15.34 -4.80 8.32
N VAL A 102 14.33 -4.26 7.65
CA VAL A 102 14.41 -2.92 7.04
C VAL A 102 14.01 -1.91 8.12
N PRO A 103 14.90 -0.99 8.51
CA PRO A 103 14.59 0.03 9.51
C PRO A 103 13.30 0.80 9.17
N GLY A 104 12.42 0.97 10.16
CA GLY A 104 11.14 1.65 9.99
C GLY A 104 10.07 0.86 9.23
N ALA A 105 10.33 -0.40 8.84
CA ALA A 105 9.36 -1.22 8.12
C ALA A 105 8.93 -2.47 8.90
N THR A 106 9.11 -2.49 10.23
CA THR A 106 8.75 -3.66 11.05
C THR A 106 7.25 -4.00 10.93
N GLN A 107 6.88 -5.21 11.35
CA GLN A 107 5.46 -5.62 11.43
C GLN A 107 4.99 -5.68 12.90
N ASN A 108 5.68 -4.98 13.79
CA ASN A 108 5.40 -5.00 15.23
C ASN A 108 4.33 -3.97 15.57
N TYR A 109 3.06 -4.35 15.36
CA TYR A 109 1.93 -3.50 15.70
C TYR A 109 1.58 -3.64 17.18
N THR A 110 1.75 -2.55 17.93
CA THR A 110 1.25 -2.49 19.30
C THR A 110 -0.21 -2.06 19.31
N MET A 111 -1.08 -2.95 19.78
CA MET A 111 -2.51 -2.70 19.90
C MET A 111 -2.86 -2.17 21.30
N LEU A 112 -3.88 -1.32 21.38
CA LEU A 112 -4.54 -0.97 22.62
C LEU A 112 -5.39 -2.14 23.14
N PRO A 113 -5.66 -2.23 24.45
CA PRO A 113 -6.58 -3.22 24.99
C PRO A 113 -7.95 -3.14 24.33
N ASN A 114 -8.54 -4.29 24.03
CA ASN A 114 -9.90 -4.34 23.50
C ASN A 114 -10.91 -3.83 24.54
N SER A 115 -11.88 -3.05 24.08
CA SER A 115 -13.08 -2.70 24.85
C SER A 115 -14.35 -3.23 24.17
N SER A 116 -15.49 -3.08 24.85
CA SER A 116 -16.82 -3.43 24.34
C SER A 116 -17.43 -2.34 23.44
N ALA A 117 -16.79 -1.17 23.30
CA ALA A 117 -17.26 -0.11 22.42
C ALA A 117 -17.23 -0.54 20.94
N TRP A 118 -18.08 0.07 20.11
CA TRP A 118 -18.19 -0.23 18.67
C TRP A 118 -16.84 -0.23 17.94
N LEU A 119 -16.02 0.80 18.22
CA LEU A 119 -14.67 0.96 17.64
C LEU A 119 -13.55 0.49 18.59
N GLY A 120 -13.90 -0.28 19.61
CA GLY A 120 -13.05 -0.60 20.74
C GLY A 120 -12.05 -1.74 20.51
N ARG A 121 -11.99 -2.34 19.32
CA ARG A 121 -11.17 -3.52 19.02
C ARG A 121 -10.15 -3.24 17.92
N TRP A 122 -8.99 -3.91 18.00
CA TRP A 122 -7.90 -3.82 17.01
C TRP A 122 -7.40 -2.38 16.75
N ARG A 123 -7.47 -1.54 17.79
CA ARG A 123 -6.96 -0.16 17.72
C ARG A 123 -5.45 -0.16 17.92
N LEU A 124 -4.75 0.50 17.01
CA LEU A 124 -3.31 0.72 17.14
C LEU A 124 -3.04 1.76 18.24
N ARG A 125 -1.94 1.55 18.98
CA ARG A 125 -1.45 2.50 19.98
C ARG A 125 -0.94 3.77 19.29
N ALA A 126 -0.10 3.62 18.28
CA ALA A 126 0.37 4.73 17.47
C ALA A 126 -0.80 5.24 16.60
N ASN A 127 -1.06 6.54 16.66
CA ASN A 127 -2.18 7.21 16.01
C ASN A 127 -1.89 8.72 15.86
N ARG A 128 -2.80 9.47 15.25
CA ARG A 128 -2.65 10.91 15.04
C ARG A 128 -2.41 11.72 16.32
N ASP A 129 -2.99 11.35 17.46
CA ASP A 129 -2.90 12.14 18.71
C ASP A 129 -1.53 12.02 19.39
N ASN A 130 -0.73 11.01 19.02
CA ASN A 130 0.64 10.83 19.51
C ASN A 130 1.68 10.85 18.39
N ASP A 131 1.37 11.55 17.30
CA ASP A 131 2.23 11.68 16.11
C ASP A 131 2.75 10.32 15.60
N TYR A 132 1.91 9.27 15.68
CA TYR A 132 2.25 7.90 15.28
C TYR A 132 3.54 7.35 15.93
N GLU A 133 3.85 7.83 17.14
CA GLU A 133 5.05 7.45 17.89
C GLU A 133 6.37 7.69 17.11
N ILE A 134 6.46 8.78 16.32
CA ILE A 134 7.68 9.16 15.60
C ILE A 134 8.90 9.18 16.53
N ASP A 135 9.93 8.40 16.18
CA ASP A 135 11.25 8.48 16.78
C ASP A 135 12.14 9.43 15.97
N ARG A 136 12.51 10.57 16.57
CA ARG A 136 13.32 11.61 15.92
C ARG A 136 14.78 11.25 15.75
N GLU A 137 15.33 10.38 16.59
CA GLU A 137 16.70 9.89 16.43
C GLU A 137 16.79 8.88 15.30
N VAL A 138 15.81 7.97 15.20
CA VAL A 138 15.65 7.06 14.05
C VAL A 138 15.37 7.85 12.78
N GLN A 139 14.54 8.89 12.84
CA GLN A 139 14.28 9.77 11.69
C GLN A 139 15.56 10.40 11.13
N ARG A 140 16.46 10.81 12.03
CA ARG A 140 17.71 11.48 11.65
C ARG A 140 18.73 10.52 11.03
N SER A 141 18.72 9.26 11.44
CA SER A 141 19.87 8.36 11.23
C SER A 141 19.58 7.08 10.46
N LEU A 142 18.34 6.58 10.44
CA LEU A 142 18.03 5.22 9.99
C LEU A 142 16.81 5.10 9.08
N SER A 143 15.74 5.83 9.33
CA SER A 143 14.49 5.80 8.54
C SER A 143 14.07 7.22 8.20
N TYR A 144 13.52 7.46 7.01
CA TYR A 144 13.13 8.80 6.58
C TYR A 144 11.99 9.43 7.42
N THR A 145 11.05 8.60 7.86
CA THR A 145 9.85 9.07 8.58
C THR A 145 10.02 9.06 10.10
N GLY A 146 10.87 8.18 10.63
CA GLY A 146 10.92 7.87 12.07
C GLY A 146 9.70 7.12 12.60
N ILE A 147 8.70 6.85 11.75
CA ILE A 147 7.52 6.04 12.08
C ILE A 147 7.86 4.58 11.82
N ASP A 148 7.71 3.74 12.83
CA ASP A 148 7.97 2.32 12.66
C ASP A 148 6.77 1.58 12.05
N GLY A 149 7.08 0.77 11.03
CA GLY A 149 6.15 -0.05 10.30
C GLY A 149 5.56 0.60 9.06
N ALA A 150 5.66 -0.09 7.93
CA ALA A 150 5.15 0.40 6.65
C ALA A 150 3.65 0.70 6.67
N GLN A 151 2.85 -0.12 7.36
CA GLN A 151 1.41 0.15 7.50
C GLN A 151 1.13 1.38 8.36
N MET A 152 1.97 1.67 9.36
CA MET A 152 1.79 2.85 10.19
C MET A 152 2.10 4.11 9.39
N GLN A 153 3.11 4.06 8.52
CA GLN A 153 3.40 5.13 7.57
C GLN A 153 2.25 5.33 6.57
N ASP A 154 1.72 4.25 5.98
CA ASP A 154 0.54 4.31 5.10
C ASP A 154 -0.65 4.96 5.82
N GLN A 155 -0.92 4.56 7.07
CA GLN A 155 -1.99 5.11 7.89
C GLN A 155 -1.79 6.59 8.19
N ALA A 156 -0.56 7.00 8.55
CA ALA A 156 -0.25 8.39 8.84
C ALA A 156 -0.52 9.31 7.65
N ILE A 157 -0.11 8.88 6.44
CA ILE A 157 -0.40 9.62 5.21
C ILE A 157 -1.91 9.59 4.90
N GLN A 158 -2.58 8.45 5.08
CA GLN A 158 -4.01 8.35 4.84
C GLN A 158 -4.82 9.31 5.73
N GLU A 159 -4.56 9.32 7.04
CA GLU A 159 -5.24 10.17 8.02
C GLU A 159 -4.88 11.65 7.84
N SER A 160 -3.69 11.96 7.29
CA SER A 160 -3.29 13.35 6.99
C SER A 160 -4.17 14.04 5.94
N MET A 161 -4.88 13.28 5.10
CA MET A 161 -5.81 13.81 4.10
C MET A 161 -7.16 14.23 4.69
N GLY A 162 -7.34 14.09 6.02
CA GLY A 162 -8.59 14.36 6.72
C GLY A 162 -9.49 13.13 6.84
N GLU A 163 -10.46 13.19 7.76
CA GLU A 163 -11.40 12.08 8.01
C GLU A 163 -12.23 11.74 6.77
N VAL A 164 -12.64 12.78 6.04
CA VAL A 164 -13.26 12.69 4.71
C VAL A 164 -12.50 13.63 3.78
N ALA A 165 -11.70 13.06 2.88
CA ALA A 165 -10.87 13.86 1.98
C ALA A 165 -11.72 14.67 1.00
N ASP A 166 -11.55 15.99 1.03
CA ASP A 166 -12.07 16.92 0.02
C ASP A 166 -11.26 16.79 -1.28
N ARG A 167 -11.98 16.75 -2.40
CA ARG A 167 -11.43 16.50 -3.73
C ARG A 167 -11.82 17.56 -4.76
N GLU A 168 -12.46 18.65 -4.34
CA GLU A 168 -12.88 19.72 -5.26
C GLU A 168 -11.71 20.28 -6.08
N ASN A 169 -10.53 20.39 -5.46
CA ASN A 169 -9.32 20.96 -6.05
C ASN A 169 -8.21 19.91 -6.32
N GLU A 170 -8.56 18.62 -6.38
CA GLU A 170 -7.60 17.54 -6.64
C GLU A 170 -7.14 17.54 -8.11
N HIS A 171 -5.82 17.52 -8.34
CA HIS A 171 -5.20 17.51 -9.67
C HIS A 171 -4.38 16.22 -9.87
N PRO A 172 -5.01 15.10 -10.31
CA PRO A 172 -4.33 13.82 -10.45
C PRO A 172 -3.28 13.86 -11.57
N ALA A 173 -2.12 13.25 -11.31
CA ALA A 173 -1.03 13.10 -12.27
C ALA A 173 -1.29 11.89 -13.20
N PRO A 174 -0.54 11.73 -14.31
CA PRO A 174 -0.69 10.57 -15.21
C PRO A 174 -0.54 9.21 -14.50
N SER A 175 0.26 9.14 -13.43
CA SER A 175 0.42 7.94 -12.59
C SER A 175 -0.86 7.54 -11.85
N ASP A 176 -1.80 8.46 -11.64
CA ASP A 176 -3.02 8.26 -10.88
C ASP A 176 -4.16 7.66 -11.72
N ILE A 177 -3.87 7.23 -12.95
CA ILE A 177 -4.85 6.65 -13.87
C ILE A 177 -5.66 5.51 -13.24
N MET A 178 -5.05 4.71 -12.36
CA MET A 178 -5.77 3.64 -11.66
C MET A 178 -6.80 4.21 -10.67
N ILE A 179 -6.45 5.26 -9.93
CA ILE A 179 -7.35 5.94 -8.98
C ILE A 179 -8.56 6.48 -9.74
N THR A 180 -8.34 7.20 -10.83
CA THR A 180 -9.43 7.75 -11.66
C THR A 180 -10.33 6.64 -12.21
N ARG A 181 -9.76 5.51 -12.66
CA ARG A 181 -10.52 4.37 -13.18
C ARG A 181 -11.37 3.69 -12.10
N VAL A 182 -10.81 3.42 -10.92
CA VAL A 182 -11.58 2.85 -9.79
C VAL A 182 -12.71 3.78 -9.39
N ARG A 183 -12.43 5.08 -9.21
CA ARG A 183 -13.46 6.06 -8.81
C ARG A 183 -14.63 6.09 -9.80
N ARG A 184 -14.34 6.13 -11.09
CA ARG A 184 -15.38 6.06 -12.13
C ARG A 184 -16.19 4.76 -12.06
N GLN A 185 -15.52 3.62 -11.92
CA GLN A 185 -16.19 2.32 -11.82
C GLN A 185 -17.10 2.22 -10.59
N MET A 186 -16.66 2.75 -9.44
CA MET A 186 -17.46 2.83 -8.21
C MET A 186 -18.68 3.72 -8.39
N LEU A 187 -18.51 4.93 -8.95
CA LEU A 187 -19.60 5.87 -9.20
C LEU A 187 -20.64 5.29 -10.17
N ASP A 188 -20.20 4.63 -11.23
CA ASP A 188 -21.09 3.98 -12.19
C ASP A 188 -21.87 2.82 -11.55
N ALA A 189 -21.21 2.00 -10.71
CA ALA A 189 -21.88 0.94 -9.97
C ALA A 189 -22.95 1.49 -9.01
N VAL A 190 -22.66 2.60 -8.31
CA VAL A 190 -23.62 3.27 -7.43
C VAL A 190 -24.80 3.85 -8.22
N ARG A 191 -24.54 4.52 -9.35
CA ARG A 191 -25.60 5.09 -10.21
C ARG A 191 -26.57 4.02 -10.68
N LYS A 192 -26.06 2.94 -11.27
CA LYS A 192 -26.86 1.80 -11.72
C LYS A 192 -27.69 1.21 -10.58
N TYR A 193 -27.06 0.95 -9.44
CA TYR A 193 -27.78 0.43 -8.27
C TYR A 193 -28.92 1.35 -7.82
N ARG A 194 -28.72 2.69 -7.84
CA ARG A 194 -29.77 3.66 -7.48
C ARG A 194 -30.88 3.73 -8.52
N GLU A 195 -30.57 3.59 -9.80
CA GLU A 195 -31.53 3.69 -10.90
C GLU A 195 -32.43 2.47 -11.01
N ASN A 196 -31.86 1.26 -10.89
CA ASN A 196 -32.58 0.02 -11.20
C ASN A 196 -32.23 -1.17 -10.29
N GLY A 197 -31.43 -0.97 -9.23
CA GLY A 197 -31.01 -2.05 -8.32
C GLY A 197 -29.93 -2.98 -8.88
N GLU A 198 -29.35 -2.70 -10.06
CA GLU A 198 -28.28 -3.50 -10.66
C GLU A 198 -27.02 -3.47 -9.80
N LEU A 199 -26.62 -4.64 -9.32
CA LEU A 199 -25.36 -4.84 -8.60
C LEU A 199 -24.22 -5.12 -9.59
N PRO A 200 -22.96 -4.73 -9.26
CA PRO A 200 -21.82 -5.16 -10.04
C PRO A 200 -21.77 -6.71 -10.08
N PRO A 201 -21.41 -7.34 -11.22
CA PRO A 201 -21.42 -8.80 -11.34
C PRO A 201 -20.62 -9.53 -10.25
N THR A 202 -19.60 -8.86 -9.73
CA THR A 202 -18.71 -9.38 -8.69
C THR A 202 -19.36 -9.44 -7.30
N ALA A 203 -20.41 -8.66 -7.03
CA ALA A 203 -21.17 -8.74 -5.78
C ALA A 203 -21.93 -10.07 -5.64
N LEU A 204 -22.37 -10.64 -6.76
CA LEU A 204 -23.14 -11.89 -6.78
C LEU A 204 -22.30 -13.11 -7.16
N ARG A 205 -21.08 -12.90 -7.68
CA ARG A 205 -20.23 -13.96 -8.22
C ARG A 205 -18.78 -13.80 -7.77
N ALA A 206 -18.52 -14.11 -6.49
CA ALA A 206 -17.16 -14.09 -5.93
C ALA A 206 -16.15 -14.94 -6.72
N ALA A 207 -16.61 -16.02 -7.37
CA ALA A 207 -15.78 -16.88 -8.23
C ALA A 207 -15.12 -16.12 -9.41
N LEU A 208 -15.63 -14.95 -9.82
CA LEU A 208 -14.96 -14.11 -10.83
C LEU A 208 -13.56 -13.68 -10.39
N TYR A 209 -13.30 -13.58 -9.08
CA TYR A 209 -11.99 -13.23 -8.54
C TYR A 209 -11.04 -14.42 -8.38
N SER A 210 -11.54 -15.66 -8.49
CA SER A 210 -10.71 -16.87 -8.33
C SER A 210 -9.57 -16.99 -9.35
N ARG A 211 -9.70 -16.30 -10.49
CA ARG A 211 -8.74 -16.32 -11.60
C ARG A 211 -7.81 -15.11 -11.64
N ILE A 212 -7.84 -14.27 -10.60
CA ILE A 212 -7.07 -13.02 -10.55
C ILE A 212 -6.16 -13.06 -9.31
N ARG A 213 -4.89 -12.66 -9.46
CA ARG A 213 -3.98 -12.43 -8.35
C ARG A 213 -3.17 -11.16 -8.55
N GLY A 214 -2.96 -10.41 -7.48
CA GLY A 214 -1.92 -9.39 -7.42
C GLY A 214 -0.57 -10.01 -7.06
N GLY A 215 0.50 -9.35 -7.44
CA GLY A 215 1.86 -9.80 -7.15
C GLY A 215 2.87 -9.29 -8.17
N HIS A 216 4.06 -9.86 -8.12
CA HIS A 216 5.12 -9.60 -9.09
C HIS A 216 5.64 -10.88 -9.75
N PHE A 217 6.21 -10.75 -10.95
CA PHE A 217 6.94 -11.79 -11.67
C PHE A 217 7.96 -11.18 -12.63
N LEU A 218 8.89 -12.02 -13.11
CA LEU A 218 9.82 -11.67 -14.19
C LEU A 218 9.37 -12.37 -15.48
N ALA A 219 9.39 -11.66 -16.60
CA ALA A 219 9.11 -12.22 -17.92
C ALA A 219 10.08 -11.66 -18.95
N HIS A 220 10.35 -12.42 -20.02
CA HIS A 220 11.17 -11.94 -21.13
C HIS A 220 10.53 -10.68 -21.73
N ARG A 221 11.35 -9.70 -22.14
CA ARG A 221 10.87 -8.40 -22.63
C ARG A 221 9.96 -8.47 -23.85
N ASP A 222 10.12 -9.52 -24.65
CA ASP A 222 9.35 -9.74 -25.88
C ASP A 222 8.06 -10.55 -25.63
N THR A 223 7.83 -11.03 -24.40
CA THR A 223 6.60 -11.74 -24.04
C THR A 223 5.51 -10.73 -23.68
N ASP A 224 4.31 -10.88 -24.27
CA ASP A 224 3.15 -10.09 -23.84
C ASP A 224 2.87 -10.35 -22.35
N TRP A 225 2.71 -9.28 -21.58
CA TRP A 225 2.59 -9.40 -20.13
C TRP A 225 1.34 -10.18 -19.70
N ARG A 226 0.26 -10.20 -20.50
CA ARG A 226 -0.96 -10.95 -20.19
C ARG A 226 -0.75 -12.43 -20.41
N GLU A 227 0.00 -12.79 -21.44
CA GLU A 227 0.43 -14.17 -21.67
C GLU A 227 1.31 -14.65 -20.51
N ALA A 228 2.34 -13.87 -20.14
CA ALA A 228 3.22 -14.20 -19.03
C ALA A 228 2.46 -14.30 -17.69
N TYR A 229 1.54 -13.37 -17.43
CA TYR A 229 0.67 -13.39 -16.25
C TYR A 229 -0.20 -14.65 -16.21
N SER A 230 -0.87 -14.96 -17.32
CA SER A 230 -1.77 -16.13 -17.43
C SER A 230 -0.98 -17.43 -17.28
N ALA A 231 0.17 -17.55 -17.94
CA ALA A 231 1.06 -18.70 -17.80
C ALA A 231 1.52 -18.89 -16.35
N THR A 232 1.92 -17.80 -15.67
CA THR A 232 2.34 -17.85 -14.26
C THR A 232 1.19 -18.29 -13.34
N LEU A 233 -0.03 -17.80 -13.57
CA LEU A 233 -1.21 -18.23 -12.82
C LEU A 233 -1.53 -19.71 -13.03
N CYS A 234 -1.53 -20.17 -14.28
CA CYS A 234 -1.80 -21.56 -14.64
C CYS A 234 -0.76 -22.52 -14.07
N ALA A 235 0.52 -22.12 -14.05
CA ALA A 235 1.61 -22.90 -13.48
C ALA A 235 1.56 -22.95 -11.94
N THR A 236 0.76 -22.10 -11.30
CA THR A 236 0.64 -22.02 -9.84
C THR A 236 -0.80 -22.10 -9.38
N PRO A 237 -1.53 -23.19 -9.69
CA PRO A 237 -2.91 -23.32 -9.28
C PRO A 237 -3.02 -23.21 -7.75
N TRP A 238 -4.13 -22.65 -7.28
CA TRP A 238 -4.43 -22.68 -5.85
C TRP A 238 -4.72 -24.13 -5.47
N GLU A 239 -3.69 -24.88 -5.04
CA GLU A 239 -3.90 -26.17 -4.40
C GLU A 239 -4.65 -25.93 -3.08
N ASN A 240 -5.97 -26.11 -3.06
CA ASN A 240 -6.76 -26.39 -1.86
C ASN A 240 -8.21 -26.68 -2.26
N VAL A 241 -8.66 -27.94 -2.20
CA VAL A 241 -9.87 -28.46 -1.48
C VAL A 241 -9.83 -30.00 -1.61
N GLY A 242 -9.50 -30.75 -0.54
CA GLY A 242 -9.59 -32.22 -0.61
C GLY A 242 -9.00 -33.06 0.53
N LYS A 243 -8.37 -32.49 1.57
CA LYS A 243 -7.78 -33.30 2.68
C LYS A 243 -8.47 -33.16 4.04
N HIS A 244 -9.61 -32.47 4.14
CA HIS A 244 -10.37 -32.39 5.40
C HIS A 244 -11.85 -32.79 5.28
N ALA A 245 -12.24 -33.54 4.23
CA ALA A 245 -13.48 -34.31 4.25
C ALA A 245 -13.16 -35.72 4.77
N GLY A 246 -12.94 -35.86 6.07
CA GLY A 246 -12.60 -37.14 6.69
C GLY A 246 -11.96 -37.02 8.07
N SER A 247 -12.75 -36.57 9.05
CA SER A 247 -12.65 -36.94 10.48
C SER A 247 -13.87 -36.40 11.21
#